data_AF-A0A3S1H5U8-F1
#
_entry.id   AF-A0A3S1H5U8-F1
#
_cell.length_a   1.000
_cell.length_b   1.000
_cell.length_c   1.000
_cell.angle_alpha   90.00
_cell.angle_beta   90.00
_cell.angle_gamma   90.00
#
_symmetry.space_group_name_H-M   'P 1'
#
loop_
_entity.id
_entity.type
_entity.pdbx_description
1 polymer ?
#
loop_
_entity_poly.entity_id
_entity_poly.type
_entity_poly.pdbx_seq_one_letter_code
_entity_poly.pdbx_strand_id
1 'polypeptide(L)'
;MIVYGDHRQTESAEQLREAANEMAESLDRMSHGDQRHAALVGLFISVSELVQALADVDFQTSGIDIFSPRQQQGAKLLVGLAAEVAKSWQSGFGVGGGIDPGLLKQLAGLDCKAEG
;
A
#
# COMPACT_ATOMS: atom_id res chain seq x y z
N MET A 1 15.01 5.54 20.99
CA MET A 1 13.56 5.52 21.30
C MET A 1 13.09 6.95 21.32
N ILE A 2 12.48 7.39 20.21
CA ILE A 2 11.83 8.70 20.14
C ILE A 2 10.34 8.36 20.02
N VAL A 3 9.64 8.59 21.13
CA VAL A 3 8.18 8.55 21.19
C VAL A 3 7.72 9.84 20.53
N TYR A 4 7.28 9.75 19.28
CA TYR A 4 6.52 10.84 18.67
C TYR A 4 5.13 10.81 19.28
N GLY A 5 4.82 11.87 20.03
CA GLY A 5 3.60 12.01 20.79
C GLY A 5 2.36 11.95 19.90
N ASP A 6 1.35 11.26 20.41
CA ASP A 6 -0.08 11.59 20.37
C ASP A 6 -0.57 12.55 19.26
N HIS A 7 -0.25 12.18 18.02
CA HIS A 7 -0.97 12.59 16.83
C HIS A 7 -1.29 11.30 16.09
N ARG A 8 -2.23 10.53 16.64
CA ARG A 8 -3.02 9.62 15.81
C ARG A 8 -3.77 10.51 14.83
N GLN A 9 -3.14 10.85 13.71
CA GLN A 9 -3.85 11.41 12.59
C GLN A 9 -4.92 10.38 12.26
N THR A 10 -6.18 10.78 12.44
CA THR A 10 -7.37 9.94 12.34
C THR A 10 -7.65 9.56 10.88
N GLU A 11 -6.62 9.26 10.10
CA GLU A 11 -6.79 8.64 8.80
C GLU A 11 -7.07 7.16 9.07
N SER A 12 -8.35 6.79 8.90
CA SER A 12 -8.74 5.40 9.05
C SER A 12 -8.03 4.56 7.98
N ALA A 13 -7.74 3.29 8.29
CA ALA A 13 -7.19 2.37 7.29
C ALA A 13 -8.06 2.33 6.01
N GLU A 14 -9.36 2.62 6.12
CA GLU A 14 -10.26 2.78 4.97
C GLU A 14 -9.90 3.99 4.10
N GLN A 15 -9.61 5.15 4.69
CA GLN A 15 -9.22 6.35 3.95
C GLN A 15 -7.86 6.17 3.24
N LEU A 16 -6.90 5.52 3.90
CA LEU A 16 -5.61 5.18 3.28
C LEU A 16 -5.79 4.20 2.11
N ARG A 17 -6.71 3.24 2.24
CA ARG A 17 -7.04 2.30 1.16
C ARG A 17 -7.75 3.00 -0.02
N GLU A 18 -8.67 3.92 0.26
CA GLU A 18 -9.34 4.72 -0.78
C GLU A 18 -8.35 5.60 -1.54
N ALA A 19 -7.51 6.35 -0.83
CA ALA A 19 -6.47 7.16 -1.43
C ALA A 19 -5.50 6.31 -2.28
N ALA A 20 -5.12 5.13 -1.80
CA ALA A 20 -4.28 4.21 -2.56
C ALA A 20 -4.98 3.69 -3.83
N ASN A 21 -6.28 3.40 -3.79
CA ASN A 21 -7.03 3.01 -4.99
C ASN A 21 -7.12 4.16 -6.00
N GLU A 22 -7.41 5.38 -5.55
CA GLU A 22 -7.44 6.56 -6.43
C GLU A 22 -6.08 6.81 -7.11
N MET A 23 -4.99 6.69 -6.36
CA MET A 23 -3.64 6.78 -6.91
C MET A 23 -3.38 5.67 -7.94
N ALA A 24 -3.79 4.44 -7.66
CA ALA A 24 -3.63 3.32 -8.57
C ALA A 24 -4.44 3.49 -9.87
N GLU A 25 -5.65 4.05 -9.80
CA GLU A 25 -6.45 4.40 -10.97
C GLU A 25 -5.83 5.55 -11.79
N SER A 26 -5.22 6.53 -11.11
CA SER A 26 -4.55 7.64 -11.79
C SER A 26 -3.36 7.16 -12.62
N LEU A 27 -2.61 6.16 -12.14
CA LEU A 27 -1.45 5.58 -12.80
C LEU A 27 -1.76 4.95 -14.15
N ASP A 28 -2.96 4.40 -14.34
CA ASP A 28 -3.39 3.83 -15.62
C ASP A 28 -3.54 4.88 -16.73
N ARG A 29 -3.84 6.13 -16.34
CA ARG A 29 -4.02 7.27 -17.26
C ARG A 29 -2.72 8.04 -17.52
N MET A 30 -1.66 7.75 -16.76
CA MET A 30 -0.38 8.45 -16.88
C MET A 30 0.43 7.91 -18.06
N SER A 31 1.05 8.84 -18.79
CA SER A 31 2.07 8.48 -19.77
C SER A 31 3.28 7.84 -19.08
N HIS A 32 4.01 6.98 -19.79
CA HIS A 32 5.27 6.44 -19.31
C HIS A 32 6.29 7.57 -19.05
N GLY A 33 7.20 7.36 -18.10
CA GLY A 33 8.18 8.37 -17.71
C GLY A 33 8.44 8.44 -16.20
N ASP A 34 9.31 9.36 -15.82
CA ASP A 34 9.74 9.65 -14.45
C ASP A 34 8.57 10.06 -13.54
N GLN A 35 7.62 10.84 -14.05
CA GLN A 35 6.43 11.24 -13.30
C GLN A 35 5.56 10.04 -12.90
N ARG A 36 5.38 9.07 -13.81
CA ARG A 36 4.65 7.83 -13.52
C ARG A 36 5.43 6.98 -12.52
N HIS A 37 6.75 6.90 -12.64
CA HIS A 37 7.58 6.20 -11.67
C HIS A 37 7.45 6.80 -10.26
N ALA A 38 7.51 8.13 -10.15
CA ALA A 38 7.32 8.81 -8.87
C ALA A 38 5.94 8.54 -8.26
N ALA A 39 4.88 8.56 -9.07
CA ALA A 39 3.53 8.20 -8.62
C ALA A 39 3.42 6.72 -8.18
N LEU A 40 4.11 5.80 -8.87
CA LEU A 40 4.16 4.38 -8.50
C LEU A 40 4.92 4.16 -7.18
N VAL A 41 6.00 4.90 -6.95
CA VAL A 41 6.72 4.90 -5.67
C VAL A 41 5.84 5.51 -4.57
N GLY A 42 5.12 6.59 -4.86
CA GLY A 42 4.15 7.18 -3.94
C GLY A 42 3.08 6.19 -3.49
N LEU A 43 2.49 5.47 -4.45
CA LEU A 43 1.54 4.40 -4.14
C LEU A 43 2.17 3.30 -3.27
N PHE A 44 3.39 2.86 -3.59
CA PHE A 44 4.09 1.85 -2.78
C PHE A 44 4.28 2.31 -1.32
N ILE A 45 4.63 3.57 -1.10
CA ILE A 45 4.77 4.15 0.24
C ILE A 45 3.43 4.17 0.96
N SER A 46 2.37 4.71 0.35
CA SER A 46 1.05 4.80 0.97
C SER A 46 0.45 3.43 1.30
N VAL A 47 0.65 2.42 0.44
CA VAL A 47 0.23 1.05 0.75
C VAL A 47 1.08 0.44 1.87
N SER A 48 2.37 0.79 1.98
CA SER A 48 3.21 0.36 3.10
C SER A 48 2.72 0.94 4.42
N GLU A 49 2.33 2.21 4.44
CA GLU A 49 1.75 2.88 5.60
C GLU A 49 0.42 2.23 6.01
N LEU A 50 -0.45 1.90 5.05
CA LEU A 50 -1.69 1.15 5.31
C LEU A 50 -1.39 -0.21 5.95
N VAL A 51 -0.48 -1.00 5.38
CA VAL A 51 -0.14 -2.32 5.90
C VAL A 51 0.47 -2.23 7.31
N GLN A 52 1.28 -1.21 7.59
CA GLN A 52 1.81 -0.94 8.92
C GLN A 52 0.70 -0.56 9.91
N ALA A 53 -0.23 0.32 9.52
CA ALA A 53 -1.37 0.70 10.35
C ALA A 53 -2.25 -0.51 10.70
N LEU A 54 -2.47 -1.43 9.75
CA LEU A 54 -3.18 -2.69 10.01
C LEU A 54 -2.42 -3.60 10.97
N ALA A 55 -1.08 -3.71 10.82
CA ALA A 55 -0.25 -4.49 11.72
C ALA A 55 -0.25 -3.92 13.16
N ASP A 56 -0.24 -2.59 13.30
CA ASP A 56 -0.32 -1.92 14.60
C ASP A 56 -1.66 -2.19 15.30
N VAL A 57 -2.77 -2.23 14.55
CA VAL A 57 -4.10 -2.60 15.07
C VAL A 57 -4.14 -4.07 15.49
N ASP A 58 -3.62 -4.97 14.66
CA ASP A 58 -3.56 -6.41 14.97
C ASP A 58 -2.73 -6.66 16.25
N PHE A 59 -1.60 -5.94 16.40
CA PHE A 59 -0.74 -6.00 17.59
C PHE A 59 -1.43 -5.46 18.84
N GLN A 60 -2.12 -4.31 18.76
CA GLN A 60 -2.88 -3.74 19.87
C GLN A 60 -4.02 -4.67 20.34
N THR A 61 -4.65 -5.39 19.40
CA THR A 61 -5.80 -6.26 19.67
C THR A 61 -5.36 -7.62 20.23
N SER A 62 -4.31 -8.21 19.68
CA SER A 62 -3.89 -9.58 20.03
C SER A 62 -2.78 -9.64 21.08
N GLY A 63 -2.05 -8.53 21.31
CA GLY A 63 -0.89 -8.45 22.22
C GLY A 63 0.30 -9.34 21.83
N ILE A 64 0.22 -9.99 20.66
CA ILE A 64 1.22 -10.92 20.12
C ILE A 64 1.37 -10.56 18.64
N ASP A 65 2.62 -10.55 18.16
CA ASP A 65 2.93 -10.45 16.73
C ASP A 65 2.62 -11.80 16.06
N ILE A 66 1.34 -12.02 15.78
CA ILE A 66 0.85 -13.24 15.12
C ILE A 66 0.92 -12.98 13.62
N PHE A 67 1.44 -13.94 12.85
CA PHE A 67 1.35 -13.97 11.38
C PHE A 67 -0.11 -14.05 10.92
N SER A 68 -0.83 -12.94 11.01
CA SER A 68 -2.25 -12.87 10.67
C SER A 68 -2.42 -13.03 9.15
N PRO A 69 -3.53 -13.63 8.67
CA PRO A 69 -3.84 -13.68 7.25
C PRO A 69 -3.81 -12.28 6.60
N ARG A 70 -4.20 -11.25 7.35
CA ARG A 70 -4.17 -9.83 6.95
C ARG A 70 -2.75 -9.33 6.73
N GLN A 71 -1.82 -9.57 7.67
CA GLN A 71 -0.41 -9.23 7.51
C GLN A 71 0.23 -9.98 6.32
N GLN A 72 -0.09 -11.26 6.12
CA GLN A 72 0.41 -12.02 4.97
C GLN A 72 -0.10 -11.47 3.64
N GLN A 73 -1.36 -11.03 3.57
CA GLN A 73 -1.94 -10.38 2.39
C GLN A 73 -1.25 -9.04 2.13
N GLY A 74 -1.04 -8.21 3.16
CA GLY A 74 -0.31 -6.96 3.07
C GLY A 74 1.12 -7.16 2.56
N ALA A 75 1.86 -8.12 3.12
CA ALA A 75 3.22 -8.43 2.68
C ALA A 75 3.29 -8.85 1.21
N LYS A 76 2.35 -9.70 0.75
CA LYS A 76 2.26 -10.10 -0.66
C LYS A 76 1.99 -8.92 -1.59
N LEU A 77 1.09 -8.02 -1.20
CA LEU A 77 0.80 -6.80 -1.95
C LEU A 77 2.03 -5.89 -2.07
N LEU A 78 2.77 -5.69 -0.97
CA LEU A 78 4.00 -4.89 -0.97
C LEU A 78 5.08 -5.47 -1.88
N VAL A 79 5.28 -6.79 -1.86
CA VAL A 79 6.22 -7.45 -2.77
C VAL A 79 5.81 -7.25 -4.23
N GLY A 80 4.51 -7.34 -4.54
CA GLY A 80 4.01 -7.09 -5.88
C GLY A 80 4.21 -5.65 -6.36
N LEU A 81 3.89 -4.66 -5.52
CA LEU A 81 4.13 -3.25 -5.83
C LEU A 81 5.62 -2.92 -5.97
N ALA A 82 6.47 -3.50 -5.12
CA ALA A 82 7.92 -3.36 -5.23
C ALA A 82 8.45 -3.93 -6.56
N ALA A 83 7.87 -5.02 -7.06
CA ALA A 83 8.21 -5.58 -8.36
C ALA A 83 7.84 -4.63 -9.51
N GLU A 84 6.69 -3.96 -9.44
CA GLU A 84 6.29 -2.94 -10.43
C GLU A 84 7.23 -1.72 -10.40
N VAL A 85 7.63 -1.24 -9.21
CA VAL A 85 8.63 -0.17 -9.05
C VAL A 85 9.96 -0.59 -9.68
N ALA A 86 10.44 -1.80 -9.38
CA ALA A 86 11.68 -2.34 -9.91
C ALA A 86 11.64 -2.47 -11.45
N LYS A 87 10.52 -2.95 -12.00
CA LYS A 87 10.31 -3.07 -13.46
C LYS A 87 10.32 -1.71 -14.13
N SER A 88 9.66 -0.71 -13.54
CA SER A 88 9.67 0.66 -14.02
C SER A 88 11.10 1.21 -14.08
N TRP A 89 11.88 1.03 -13.01
CA TRP A 89 13.29 1.45 -12.96
C TRP A 89 14.17 0.74 -14.01
N GLN A 90 14.10 -0.60 -14.07
CA GLN A 90 14.93 -1.41 -15.00
C GLN A 90 14.64 -1.11 -16.47
N SER A 91 13.40 -0.72 -16.79
CA SER A 91 13.02 -0.32 -18.15
C SER A 91 13.44 1.11 -18.53
N GLY A 92 14.10 1.85 -17.63
CA GLY A 92 14.36 3.28 -17.82
C GLY A 92 13.07 4.10 -17.91
N PHE A 93 12.04 3.70 -17.13
CA PHE A 93 10.70 4.29 -17.12
C PHE A 93 9.89 4.13 -18.41
N GLY A 94 10.32 3.27 -19.34
CA GLY A 94 9.65 3.01 -20.60
C GLY A 94 8.39 2.14 -20.51
N VAL A 95 8.11 1.56 -19.33
CA VAL A 95 6.89 0.76 -19.09
C VAL A 95 5.73 1.66 -18.67
N GLY A 96 4.65 1.63 -19.45
CA GLY A 96 3.36 2.27 -19.15
C GLY A 96 2.24 1.26 -18.86
N GLY A 97 1.01 1.77 -18.73
CA GLY A 97 -0.19 0.98 -18.42
C GLY A 97 -0.48 0.89 -16.92
N GLY A 98 -1.65 0.34 -16.58
CA GLY A 98 -2.09 0.15 -15.21
C GLY A 98 -1.25 -0.85 -14.41
N ILE A 99 -1.48 -0.83 -13.10
CA ILE A 99 -0.93 -1.83 -12.18
C ILE A 99 -1.61 -3.17 -12.41
N ASP A 100 -0.89 -4.26 -12.14
CA ASP A 100 -1.44 -5.61 -12.18
C ASP A 100 -2.82 -5.69 -11.47
N PRO A 101 -3.88 -6.13 -12.16
CA PRO A 101 -5.23 -6.18 -11.61
C PRO A 101 -5.36 -7.09 -10.37
N GLY A 102 -4.47 -8.07 -10.22
CA GLY A 102 -4.38 -8.92 -9.04
C GLY A 102 -3.94 -8.14 -7.81
N LEU A 103 -2.99 -7.22 -7.96
CA LEU A 103 -2.56 -6.31 -6.89
C LEU A 103 -3.67 -5.33 -6.51
N LEU A 104 -4.39 -4.78 -7.49
CA LEU A 104 -5.56 -3.92 -7.23
C LEU A 104 -6.65 -4.67 -6.45
N LYS A 105 -6.91 -5.93 -6.82
CA LYS A 105 -7.86 -6.78 -6.10
C LYS A 105 -7.39 -7.08 -4.67
N GLN A 106 -6.08 -7.29 -4.47
CA GLN A 106 -5.51 -7.50 -3.14
C GLN A 106 -5.63 -6.25 -2.26
N LEU A 107 -5.37 -5.06 -2.81
CA LEU A 107 -5.53 -3.77 -2.14
C LEU A 107 -6.99 -3.52 -1.75
N ALA A 108 -7.92 -3.71 -2.70
CA ALA A 108 -9.35 -3.54 -2.45
C ALA A 108 -9.89 -4.51 -1.40
N GLY A 109 -9.34 -5.74 -1.36
CA GLY A 109 -9.70 -6.79 -0.41
C GLY A 109 -8.90 -6.79 0.89
N LEU A 110 -8.09 -5.77 1.18
CA LEU A 110 -7.51 -5.62 2.52
C LEU A 110 -8.63 -5.31 3.51
N ASP A 111 -8.74 -6.14 4.54
CA ASP A 111 -9.71 -5.94 5.60
C ASP A 111 -9.27 -4.78 6.50
N CYS A 112 -9.86 -3.62 6.27
CA CYS A 112 -9.64 -2.40 7.04
C CYS A 112 -10.56 -2.26 8.25
N LYS A 113 -11.46 -3.22 8.49
CA LYS A 113 -12.30 -3.17 9.68
C LYS A 113 -11.47 -3.59 10.89
N ALA A 114 -11.31 -2.66 11.82
CA ALA A 114 -11.01 -3.01 13.19
C ALA A 114 -12.22 -3.82 13.68
N GLU A 115 -12.04 -5.07 14.08
CA GLU A 115 -13.07 -5.74 14.86
C GLU A 115 -13.22 -4.96 16.17
N GLY A 116 -14.35 -4.26 16.32
CA GLY A 116 -14.71 -3.43 17.46
C GLY A 116 -16.10 -2.85 17.28
#